data_AF-A0A1G6XKS9-F1
#
_entry.id   AF-A0A1G6XKS9-F1
#
_cell.length_a   1.000
_cell.length_b   1.000
_cell.length_c   1.000
_cell.angle_alpha   90.00
_cell.angle_beta   90.00
_cell.angle_gamma   90.00
#
_symmetry.space_group_name_H-M   'P 1'
#
loop_
_entity.id
_entity.type
_entity.pdbx_description
1 polymer ?
#
loop_
_entity_poly.entity_id
_entity_poly.type
_entity_poly.pdbx_seq_one_letter_code
_entity_poly.pdbx_strand_id
1 'polypeptide(L)'
;MPLSSGFLAGFDLGKPAPSQADFGLLVGLSQQHVSRLIAAGVLVEGASLREWVRAYTQRLRDTAADRARQSSPELQRERLGLLRARAEGLRMRNAERMAELAPVAVMDALLVKTGARIAPILGAIPPALRAQLPVLQSESACYAAIEATVAKAVGAVRGMRLADEGDGVDDGEAADD
;
A
#
# COMPACT_ATOMS: atom_id res chain seq x y z
N MET A 1 14.92 29.01 -36.04
CA MET A 1 15.69 30.10 -36.67
C MET A 1 16.96 29.50 -37.23
N PRO A 2 17.32 29.74 -38.50
CA PRO A 2 18.58 29.25 -39.04
C PRO A 2 19.73 30.06 -38.45
N LEU A 3 20.74 29.39 -37.91
CA LEU A 3 21.99 30.02 -37.48
C LEU A 3 22.71 30.50 -38.75
N SER A 4 22.76 31.82 -38.96
CA SER A 4 23.45 32.44 -40.09
C SER A 4 24.93 32.02 -40.08
N SER A 5 25.48 31.72 -41.26
CA SER A 5 26.86 31.28 -41.49
C SER A 5 27.93 32.21 -40.85
N GLY A 6 27.60 33.46 -40.56
CA GLY A 6 28.46 34.40 -39.84
C GLY A 6 28.52 34.24 -38.31
N PHE A 7 27.60 33.50 -37.69
CA PHE A 7 27.54 33.36 -36.22
C PHE A 7 28.70 32.51 -35.68
N LEU A 8 29.09 31.44 -36.36
CA LEU A 8 30.21 30.57 -35.94
C LEU A 8 31.58 31.15 -36.28
N ALA A 9 31.67 32.08 -37.25
CA ALA A 9 32.94 32.71 -37.64
C ALA A 9 33.50 33.67 -36.56
N GLY A 10 32.69 34.08 -35.58
CA GLY A 10 33.08 34.98 -34.49
C GLY A 10 33.45 34.30 -33.17
N PHE A 11 33.15 33.01 -32.99
CA PHE A 11 33.41 32.31 -31.72
C PHE A 11 34.79 31.66 -31.73
N ASP A 12 35.78 32.38 -31.22
CA ASP A 12 37.10 31.83 -30.92
C ASP A 12 37.02 30.88 -29.72
N LEU A 13 37.11 29.58 -30.00
CA LEU A 13 37.04 28.51 -29.01
C LEU A 13 38.19 28.54 -27.99
N GLY A 14 39.28 29.25 -28.29
CA GLY A 14 40.44 29.43 -27.39
C GLY A 14 40.31 30.62 -26.44
N LYS A 15 39.32 31.49 -26.64
CA LYS A 15 39.06 32.63 -25.75
C LYS A 15 38.12 32.23 -24.60
N PRO A 16 38.17 32.98 -23.47
CA PRO A 16 37.22 32.80 -22.38
C PRO A 16 35.80 32.88 -22.93
N ALA A 17 34.90 32.09 -22.36
CA ALA A 17 33.55 31.95 -22.86
C ALA A 17 32.88 33.33 -23.02
N PRO A 18 32.33 33.64 -24.21
CA PRO A 18 31.46 34.79 -24.38
C PRO A 18 30.24 34.59 -23.49
N SER A 19 29.59 35.69 -23.12
CA SER A 19 28.62 35.78 -22.03
C SER A 19 27.68 34.57 -21.88
N GLN A 20 27.13 34.35 -20.68
CA GLN A 20 26.19 33.25 -20.43
C GLN A 20 25.01 33.20 -21.42
N ALA A 21 24.60 34.37 -21.95
CA ALA A 21 23.58 34.48 -22.98
C ALA A 21 24.07 33.95 -24.34
N ASP A 22 25.29 34.29 -24.75
CA ASP A 22 25.89 33.83 -26.00
C ASP A 22 26.13 32.31 -26.00
N PHE A 23 26.62 31.78 -24.87
CA PHE A 23 26.73 30.33 -24.70
C PHE A 23 25.36 29.65 -24.76
N GLY A 24 24.35 30.22 -24.11
CA GLY A 24 22.97 29.72 -24.17
C GLY A 24 22.44 29.65 -25.61
N LEU A 25 22.65 30.70 -26.41
CA LEU A 25 22.29 30.71 -27.83
C LEU A 25 23.03 29.64 -28.64
N LEU A 26 24.32 29.42 -28.35
CA LEU A 26 25.14 28.43 -29.05
C LEU A 26 24.67 26.99 -28.81
N VAL A 27 24.32 26.63 -27.56
CA VAL A 27 23.93 25.25 -27.20
C VAL A 27 22.42 25.03 -27.13
N GLY A 28 21.61 26.07 -27.38
CA GLY A 28 20.15 26.00 -27.34
C GLY A 28 19.55 25.96 -25.93
N LEU A 29 20.19 26.64 -24.97
CA LEU A 29 19.73 26.76 -23.58
C LEU A 29 19.34 28.21 -23.25
N SER A 30 18.43 28.39 -22.28
CA SER A 30 18.20 29.72 -21.72
C SER A 30 19.38 30.16 -20.84
N GLN A 31 19.63 31.47 -20.75
CA GLN A 31 20.68 32.03 -19.89
C GLN A 31 20.51 31.60 -18.42
N GLN A 32 19.27 31.52 -17.92
CA GLN A 32 18.97 31.00 -16.59
C GLN A 32 19.45 29.55 -16.42
N HIS A 33 19.31 28.72 -17.45
CA HIS A 33 19.80 27.34 -17.42
C HIS A 33 21.33 27.29 -17.36
N VAL A 34 22.02 28.16 -18.11
CA VAL A 34 23.48 28.29 -18.08
C VAL A 34 23.96 28.75 -16.69
N SER A 35 23.30 29.74 -16.09
CA SER A 35 23.59 30.19 -14.72
C SER A 35 23.45 29.04 -13.71
N ARG A 36 22.43 28.18 -13.85
CA ARG A 36 22.28 26.99 -13.00
C ARG A 36 23.40 25.97 -13.21
N LEU A 37 23.95 25.85 -14.42
CA LEU A 37 25.08 24.95 -14.69
C LEU A 37 26.38 25.44 -14.06
N ILE A 38 26.59 26.77 -14.04
CA ILE A 38 27.71 27.38 -13.33
C ILE A 38 27.55 27.18 -11.83
N ALA A 39 26.36 27.46 -11.27
CA ALA A 39 26.09 27.25 -9.84
C ALA A 39 26.23 25.79 -9.40
N ALA A 40 25.95 24.83 -10.30
CA ALA A 40 26.14 23.41 -10.07
C ALA A 40 27.60 22.95 -10.22
N GLY A 41 28.54 23.85 -10.53
CA GLY A 41 29.95 23.54 -10.74
C GLY A 41 30.25 22.78 -12.03
N VAL A 42 29.29 22.68 -12.95
CA VAL A 42 29.46 21.97 -14.24
C VAL A 42 30.26 22.84 -15.21
N LEU A 43 29.99 24.14 -15.22
CA LEU A 43 30.71 25.12 -16.03
C LEU A 43 31.56 25.97 -15.08
N VAL A 44 32.86 26.05 -15.35
CA VAL A 44 33.81 26.82 -14.53
C VAL A 44 33.89 28.25 -15.06
N GLU A 45 33.72 29.25 -14.19
CA GLU A 45 33.84 30.65 -14.57
C GLU A 45 35.26 30.98 -15.08
N GLY A 46 35.36 31.79 -16.13
CA GLY A 46 36.65 32.15 -16.76
C GLY A 46 37.25 31.07 -17.66
N ALA A 47 36.67 29.86 -17.71
CA ALA A 47 37.09 28.82 -18.65
C ALA A 47 36.79 29.19 -20.11
N SER A 48 37.52 28.56 -21.02
CA SER A 48 37.34 28.75 -22.45
C SER A 48 36.00 28.21 -22.93
N LEU A 49 35.50 28.76 -24.04
CA LEU A 49 34.27 28.26 -24.67
C LEU A 49 34.37 26.77 -25.02
N ARG A 50 35.56 26.29 -25.42
CA ARG A 50 35.83 24.87 -25.67
C ARG A 50 35.61 24.00 -24.44
N GLU A 51 36.09 24.44 -23.28
CA GLU A 51 35.94 23.72 -22.02
C GLU A 51 34.48 23.67 -21.60
N TRP A 52 33.72 24.76 -21.76
CA TRP A 52 32.29 24.78 -21.47
C TRP A 52 31.50 23.79 -22.34
N VAL A 53 31.78 23.75 -23.66
CA VAL A 53 31.15 22.79 -24.56
C VAL A 53 31.52 21.35 -24.18
N ARG A 54 32.78 21.09 -23.83
CA ARG A 54 33.23 19.75 -23.42
C ARG A 54 32.60 19.30 -22.12
N ALA A 55 32.53 20.17 -21.11
CA ALA A 55 31.90 19.88 -19.83
C ALA A 55 30.40 19.63 -19.99
N TYR A 56 29.71 20.45 -20.78
CA TYR A 56 28.29 20.28 -21.05
C TYR A 56 27.99 18.97 -21.79
N THR A 57 28.75 18.65 -22.85
CA THR A 57 28.58 17.40 -23.60
C THR A 57 28.93 16.16 -22.79
N GLN A 58 29.91 16.25 -21.88
CA GLN A 58 30.21 15.17 -20.94
C GLN A 58 29.02 14.93 -20.00
N ARG A 59 28.49 15.99 -19.37
CA ARG A 59 27.30 15.89 -18.51
C ARG A 59 26.10 15.29 -19.23
N LEU A 60 25.86 15.65 -20.50
CA LEU A 60 24.79 15.05 -21.29
C LEU A 60 24.99 13.55 -21.50
N ARG A 61 26.23 13.12 -21.79
CA ARG A 61 26.57 11.69 -21.92
C ARG A 61 26.38 10.95 -20.61
N ASP A 62 26.82 11.52 -19.49
CA ASP A 62 26.67 10.90 -18.16
C ASP A 62 25.19 10.76 -17.77
N THR A 63 24.40 11.83 -17.99
CA THR A 63 22.95 11.81 -17.74
C THR A 63 22.24 10.79 -18.63
N ALA A 64 22.64 10.68 -19.90
CA ALA A 64 22.08 9.70 -20.82
C ALA A 64 22.44 8.26 -20.40
N ALA A 65 23.68 8.02 -19.96
CA ALA A 65 24.13 6.73 -19.47
C ALA A 65 23.36 6.33 -18.19
N ASP A 66 23.13 7.26 -17.28
CA ASP A 66 22.35 6.99 -16.05
C ASP A 66 20.89 6.71 -16.34
N ARG A 67 20.27 7.44 -17.29
CA ARG A 67 18.92 7.13 -17.75
C ARG A 67 18.85 5.77 -18.43
N ALA A 68 19.85 5.41 -19.24
CA ALA A 68 19.93 4.10 -19.87
C ALA A 68 20.03 2.98 -18.83
N ARG A 69 20.83 3.17 -17.77
CA ARG A 69 20.92 2.26 -16.61
C ARG A 69 19.58 2.11 -15.90
N GLN A 70 18.88 3.22 -15.62
CA GLN A 70 17.56 3.21 -14.98
C GLN A 70 16.47 2.59 -15.86
N SER A 71 16.65 2.62 -17.19
CA SER A 71 15.76 1.96 -18.15
C SER A 71 16.10 0.48 -18.39
N SER A 72 17.00 -0.12 -17.62
CA SER A 72 17.28 -1.55 -17.75
C SER A 72 15.98 -2.37 -17.64
N PRO A 73 15.75 -3.35 -18.54
CA PRO A 73 14.52 -4.14 -18.56
C PRO A 73 14.25 -4.86 -17.23
N GLU A 74 15.29 -5.17 -16.45
CA GLU A 74 15.17 -5.78 -15.13
C GLU A 74 14.55 -4.82 -14.11
N LEU A 75 15.07 -3.59 -14.01
CA LEU A 75 14.51 -2.55 -13.15
C LEU A 75 13.08 -2.18 -13.53
N GLN A 76 12.75 -2.20 -14.83
CA GLN A 76 11.40 -2.00 -15.30
C GLN A 76 10.47 -3.14 -14.86
N ARG A 77 10.91 -4.41 -14.96
CA ARG A 77 10.15 -5.57 -14.48
C ARG A 77 9.89 -5.51 -12.98
N GLU A 78 10.90 -5.19 -12.18
CA GLU A 78 10.75 -5.02 -10.72
C GLU A 78 9.78 -3.88 -10.38
N ARG A 79 9.88 -2.75 -11.08
CA ARG A 79 8.94 -1.63 -10.91
C ARG A 79 7.51 -2.01 -11.27
N LEU A 80 7.32 -2.80 -12.33
CA LEU A 80 6.00 -3.32 -12.70
C LEU A 80 5.46 -4.28 -11.62
N GLY A 81 6.31 -5.14 -11.05
CA GLY A 81 5.95 -6.01 -9.92
C GLY A 81 5.50 -5.20 -8.71
N LEU A 82 6.27 -4.19 -8.31
CA LEU A 82 5.92 -3.28 -7.23
C LEU A 82 4.60 -2.54 -7.49
N LEU A 83 4.38 -2.05 -8.72
CA LEU A 83 3.16 -1.37 -9.09
C LEU A 83 1.94 -2.30 -9.05
N ARG A 84 2.09 -3.57 -9.46
CA ARG A 84 1.03 -4.58 -9.32
C ARG A 84 0.68 -4.82 -7.85
N ALA A 85 1.68 -5.02 -6.99
CA ALA A 85 1.46 -5.21 -5.55
C ALA A 85 0.75 -3.99 -4.91
N ARG A 86 1.14 -2.77 -5.30
CA ARG A 86 0.48 -1.53 -4.85
C ARG A 86 -0.96 -1.42 -5.35
N ALA A 87 -1.21 -1.80 -6.61
CA ALA A 87 -2.54 -1.82 -7.19
C ALA A 87 -3.44 -2.82 -6.44
N GLU A 88 -2.92 -4.00 -6.11
CA GLU A 88 -3.65 -5.02 -5.36
C GLU A 88 -4.01 -4.53 -3.95
N GLY A 89 -3.05 -3.98 -3.21
CA GLY A 89 -3.35 -3.38 -1.90
C GLY A 89 -4.34 -2.21 -1.97
N LEU A 90 -4.38 -1.47 -3.09
CA LEU A 90 -5.41 -0.46 -3.31
C LEU A 90 -6.78 -1.08 -3.61
N ARG A 91 -6.85 -2.17 -4.38
CA ARG A 91 -8.09 -2.92 -4.60
C ARG A 91 -8.66 -3.43 -3.28
N MET A 92 -7.83 -4.06 -2.44
CA MET A 92 -8.23 -4.55 -1.12
C MET A 92 -8.83 -3.44 -0.24
N ARG A 93 -8.14 -2.30 -0.12
CA ARG A 93 -8.64 -1.14 0.65
C ARG A 93 -9.93 -0.54 0.08
N ASN A 94 -10.10 -0.57 -1.24
CA ASN A 94 -11.34 -0.12 -1.87
C ASN A 94 -12.48 -1.12 -1.63
N ALA A 95 -12.21 -2.43 -1.67
CA ALA A 95 -13.18 -3.46 -1.34
C ALA A 95 -13.63 -3.38 0.13
N GLU A 96 -12.70 -3.10 1.05
CA GLU A 96 -13.03 -2.81 2.46
C GLU A 96 -13.96 -1.59 2.58
N ARG A 97 -13.65 -0.50 1.87
CA ARG A 97 -14.47 0.73 1.88
C ARG A 97 -15.85 0.55 1.25
N MET A 98 -15.98 -0.36 0.28
CA MET A 98 -17.24 -0.71 -0.36
C MET A 98 -18.04 -1.76 0.42
N ALA A 99 -17.56 -2.18 1.59
CA ALA A 99 -18.15 -3.24 2.42
C ALA A 99 -18.23 -4.62 1.73
N GLU A 100 -17.45 -4.84 0.67
CA GLU A 100 -17.33 -6.14 0.01
C GLU A 100 -16.37 -7.07 0.78
N LEU A 101 -15.44 -6.49 1.56
CA LEU A 101 -14.53 -7.21 2.45
C LEU A 101 -14.68 -6.68 3.88
N ALA A 102 -15.16 -7.51 4.81
CA ALA A 102 -15.20 -7.17 6.23
C ALA A 102 -13.90 -7.65 6.91
N PRO A 103 -13.19 -6.79 7.66
CA PRO A 103 -12.04 -7.23 8.43
C PRO A 103 -12.46 -8.30 9.45
N VAL A 104 -11.74 -9.43 9.48
CA VAL A 104 -12.06 -10.58 10.35
C VAL A 104 -12.22 -10.16 11.82
N ALA A 105 -11.34 -9.28 12.30
CA ALA A 105 -11.39 -8.72 13.65
C ALA A 105 -12.69 -7.95 13.97
N VAL A 106 -13.29 -7.29 12.96
CA VAL A 106 -14.57 -6.57 13.13
C VAL A 106 -15.72 -7.57 13.22
N MET A 107 -15.70 -8.64 12.42
CA MET A 107 -16.70 -9.69 12.46
C MET A 107 -16.68 -10.44 13.80
N ASP A 108 -15.50 -10.72 14.34
CA ASP A 108 -15.31 -11.28 15.68
C ASP A 108 -15.90 -10.39 16.78
N ALA A 109 -15.54 -9.11 16.77
CA ALA A 109 -16.02 -8.16 17.76
C ALA A 109 -17.55 -8.02 17.70
N LEU A 110 -18.14 -8.07 16.50
CA LEU A 110 -19.59 -8.06 16.32
C LEU A 110 -20.24 -9.34 16.87
N LEU A 111 -19.70 -10.53 16.61
CA LEU A 111 -20.23 -11.81 17.11
C LEU A 111 -20.17 -11.89 18.65
N VAL A 112 -19.05 -11.48 19.24
CA VAL A 112 -18.92 -11.43 20.70
C VAL A 112 -19.93 -10.43 21.30
N LYS A 113 -20.09 -9.26 20.68
CA LYS A 113 -21.03 -8.23 21.14
C LYS A 113 -22.50 -8.65 21.02
N THR A 114 -22.87 -9.31 19.93
CA THR A 114 -24.23 -9.83 19.74
C THR A 114 -24.50 -10.98 20.69
N GLY A 115 -23.55 -11.89 20.88
CA GLY A 115 -23.67 -12.99 21.83
C GLY A 115 -23.84 -12.50 23.28
N ALA A 116 -23.04 -11.53 23.69
CA ALA A 116 -23.18 -10.89 25.01
C ALA A 116 -24.54 -10.22 25.24
N ARG A 117 -25.20 -9.73 24.17
CA ARG A 117 -26.54 -9.13 24.25
C ARG A 117 -27.65 -10.17 24.31
N ILE A 118 -27.52 -11.28 23.59
CA ILE A 118 -28.57 -12.32 23.46
C ILE A 118 -28.56 -13.27 24.67
N ALA A 119 -27.39 -13.64 25.18
CA ALA A 119 -27.24 -14.56 26.32
C ALA A 119 -28.10 -14.20 27.56
N PRO A 120 -28.14 -12.95 28.05
CA PRO A 120 -28.98 -12.60 29.19
C PRO A 120 -30.47 -12.64 28.87
N ILE A 121 -30.87 -12.32 27.63
CA ILE A 121 -32.27 -12.38 27.18
C ILE A 121 -32.76 -13.83 27.20
N LEU A 122 -31.97 -14.76 26.65
CA LEU A 122 -32.29 -16.18 26.68
C LEU A 122 -32.34 -16.71 28.12
N GLY A 123 -31.36 -16.36 28.96
CA GLY A 123 -31.32 -16.77 30.36
C GLY A 123 -32.49 -16.27 31.21
N ALA A 124 -33.17 -15.19 30.80
CA ALA A 124 -34.33 -14.66 31.48
C ALA A 124 -35.66 -15.38 31.13
N ILE A 125 -35.66 -16.26 30.11
CA ILE A 125 -36.86 -16.97 29.66
C ILE A 125 -37.44 -17.90 30.74
N PRO A 126 -36.66 -18.80 31.40
CA PRO A 126 -37.20 -19.67 32.44
C PRO A 126 -37.87 -18.91 33.61
N PRO A 127 -37.23 -17.93 34.27
CA PRO A 127 -37.85 -17.22 35.38
C PRO A 127 -39.10 -16.42 34.95
N ALA A 128 -39.12 -15.86 33.73
CA ALA A 128 -40.30 -15.18 33.20
C ALA A 128 -41.47 -16.15 32.95
N LEU A 129 -41.20 -17.33 32.38
CA LEU A 129 -42.21 -18.38 32.18
C LEU A 129 -42.78 -18.86 33.52
N ARG A 130 -41.94 -19.02 34.54
CA ARG A 130 -42.36 -19.43 35.88
C ARG A 130 -43.31 -18.42 36.53
N ALA A 131 -43.11 -17.13 36.26
CA ALA A 131 -43.95 -16.06 36.77
C ALA A 131 -45.30 -15.97 36.05
N GLN A 132 -45.34 -16.23 34.74
CA GLN A 132 -46.54 -16.12 33.92
C GLN A 132 -47.41 -17.39 33.93
N LEU A 133 -46.83 -18.56 34.16
CA LEU A 133 -47.52 -19.86 34.11
C LEU A 133 -47.32 -20.65 35.41
N PRO A 134 -48.11 -20.35 36.46
CA PRO A 134 -48.05 -21.07 37.73
C PRO A 134 -48.36 -22.57 37.62
N VAL A 135 -49.15 -22.97 36.61
CA VAL A 135 -49.49 -24.38 36.29
C VAL A 135 -48.26 -25.23 35.99
N LEU A 136 -47.18 -24.63 35.46
CA LEU A 136 -45.94 -25.37 35.19
C LEU A 136 -45.14 -25.65 36.47
N GLN A 137 -45.50 -25.05 37.60
CA GLN A 137 -44.82 -25.28 38.88
C GLN A 137 -45.18 -26.64 39.51
N SER A 138 -46.33 -27.23 39.15
CA SER A 138 -46.73 -28.56 39.61
C SER A 138 -46.03 -29.70 38.86
N GLU A 139 -45.39 -29.42 37.71
CA GLU A 139 -44.73 -30.42 36.87
C GLU A 139 -43.25 -30.08 36.71
N SER A 140 -42.49 -30.27 37.78
CA SER A 140 -41.08 -29.85 37.92
C SER A 140 -40.15 -30.41 36.83
N ALA A 141 -40.49 -31.57 36.25
CA ALA A 141 -39.72 -32.20 35.17
C ALA A 141 -39.79 -31.41 33.85
N CYS A 142 -40.96 -30.88 33.50
CA CYS A 142 -41.15 -30.06 32.29
C CYS A 142 -40.35 -28.75 32.37
N TYR A 143 -40.32 -28.12 33.54
CA TYR A 143 -39.56 -26.89 33.75
C TYR A 143 -38.04 -27.13 33.70
N ALA A 144 -37.55 -28.21 34.31
CA ALA A 144 -36.13 -28.58 34.27
C ALA A 144 -35.64 -28.83 32.83
N ALA A 145 -36.46 -29.43 31.97
CA ALA A 145 -36.12 -29.63 30.55
C ALA A 145 -36.01 -28.31 29.77
N ILE A 146 -36.88 -27.34 30.06
CA ILE A 146 -36.84 -26.00 29.46
C ILE A 146 -35.56 -25.26 29.92
N GLU A 147 -35.26 -25.29 31.21
CA GLU A 147 -34.07 -24.66 31.78
C GLU A 147 -32.78 -25.25 31.20
N ALA A 148 -32.69 -26.58 31.07
CA ALA A 148 -31.57 -27.25 30.44
C ALA A 148 -31.40 -26.85 28.96
N THR A 149 -32.49 -26.73 28.22
CA THR A 149 -32.47 -26.33 26.80
C THR A 149 -32.01 -24.88 26.63
N VAL A 150 -32.53 -23.97 27.47
CA VAL A 150 -32.10 -22.57 27.49
C VAL A 150 -30.63 -22.45 27.90
N ALA A 151 -30.19 -23.20 28.90
CA ALA A 151 -28.79 -23.22 29.33
C ALA A 151 -27.85 -23.66 28.20
N LYS A 152 -28.25 -24.68 27.42
CA LYS A 152 -27.52 -25.12 26.22
C LYS A 152 -27.45 -24.01 25.16
N ALA A 153 -28.55 -23.31 24.90
CA ALA A 153 -28.57 -22.19 23.96
C ALA A 153 -27.69 -21.02 24.42
N VAL A 154 -27.72 -20.66 25.71
CA VAL A 154 -26.84 -19.64 26.30
C VAL A 154 -25.37 -20.05 26.21
N GLY A 155 -25.06 -21.32 26.46
CA GLY A 155 -23.71 -21.87 26.30
C GLY A 155 -23.19 -21.74 24.87
N ALA A 156 -24.02 -22.10 23.87
CA ALA A 156 -23.67 -21.95 22.46
C ALA A 156 -23.43 -20.48 22.06
N VAL A 157 -24.27 -19.56 22.55
CA VAL A 157 -24.11 -18.12 22.29
C VAL A 157 -22.85 -17.54 22.94
N ARG A 158 -22.48 -18.01 24.13
CA ARG A 158 -21.21 -17.62 24.79
C ARG A 158 -19.99 -18.22 24.11
N GLY A 159 -20.16 -19.34 23.42
CA GLY A 159 -19.15 -19.98 22.58
C GLY A 159 -18.99 -19.35 21.18
N MET A 160 -19.80 -18.34 20.80
CA MET A 160 -19.66 -17.61 19.53
C MET A 160 -18.45 -16.67 19.59
N ARG A 161 -17.27 -17.26 19.50
CA ARG A 161 -15.99 -16.63 19.18
C ARG A 161 -15.46 -17.37 17.95
N LEU A 162 -14.77 -16.71 17.02
CA LEU A 162 -14.01 -17.47 16.02
C LEU A 162 -13.04 -18.37 16.79
N ALA A 163 -13.29 -19.69 16.71
CA ALA A 163 -12.28 -20.66 17.07
C ALA A 163 -11.14 -20.42 16.09
N ASP A 164 -10.00 -19.99 16.62
CA ASP A 164 -8.74 -20.11 15.92
C ASP A 164 -8.49 -21.61 15.83
N GLU A 165 -9.04 -22.28 14.80
CA GLU A 165 -8.74 -23.67 14.49
C GLU A 165 -7.31 -23.72 13.94
N GLY A 166 -6.36 -23.55 14.86
CA GLY A 166 -5.00 -24.04 14.75
C GLY A 166 -4.88 -25.37 15.50
N ASP A 167 -4.30 -26.34 14.79
CA ASP A 167 -3.72 -27.60 15.25
C ASP A 167 -4.60 -28.85 15.39
N GLY A 168 -4.26 -29.82 14.53
CA GLY A 168 -4.33 -31.24 14.84
C GLY A 168 -5.03 -32.09 13.79
N VAL A 169 -4.36 -32.32 12.65
CA VAL A 169 -4.64 -33.54 11.87
C VAL A 169 -4.34 -34.72 12.80
N ASP A 170 -5.39 -35.34 13.34
CA ASP A 170 -5.32 -36.64 13.98
C ASP A 170 -5.25 -37.68 12.85
N ASP A 171 -4.04 -37.90 12.35
CA ASP A 171 -3.74 -39.07 11.53
C ASP A 171 -3.90 -40.30 12.42
N GLY A 172 -5.13 -40.84 12.42
CA GLY A 172 -5.45 -42.11 13.04
C GLY A 172 -4.67 -43.25 12.39
N GLU A 173 -3.46 -43.48 12.89
CA GLU A 173 -2.67 -44.70 12.67
C GLU A 173 -3.46 -45.87 13.24
N ALA A 174 -4.16 -46.61 12.37
CA ALA A 174 -4.76 -47.89 12.70
C ALA A 174 -3.65 -48.90 12.98
N ALA A 175 -3.44 -49.22 14.26
CA ALA A 175 -2.70 -50.39 14.68
C ALA A 175 -3.48 -51.64 14.24
N ASP A 176 -2.87 -52.40 13.33
CA ASP A 176 -3.29 -53.73 12.90
C ASP A 176 -2.88 -54.76 13.98
N ASP A 177 -3.84 -55.54 14.48
CA ASP A 177 -3.63 -56.81 15.21
C ASP A 177 -4.65 -57.85 14.69
#